data_AF-A0AAU5VNS0-F1
#
_entry.id   AF-A0AAU5VNS0-F1
#
_cell.length_a   1.000
_cell.length_b   1.000
_cell.length_c   1.000
_cell.angle_alpha   90.00
_cell.angle_beta   90.00
_cell.angle_gamma   90.00
#
_symmetry.space_group_name_H-M   'P 1'
#
loop_
_entity.id
_entity.type
_entity.pdbx_description
1 polymer ?
#
loop_
_entity_poly.entity_id
_entity_poly.type
_entity_poly.pdbx_seq_one_letter_code
_entity_poly.pdbx_strand_id
1 'polypeptide(L)'
;MSEDTRALLERVGVPLHVAPYFTAAGEADGLTLGMFAGHHGQRVDERQANWVRVGTDGLAHIAVGQDGVVQAVFLDDVAPGMFVSSDISSFNQCLAVLDRRLSVIAGSTDLAGGAAAFRELNAELRNLDPEAFEGRENWWPRVLDDVRHTLNIGFSAAFEYVDESGQRQIVTDATGPGRLHPEELIWQQLQGQGVTGDQVRRVYCELEACMMPGHYCAAWMAREFTGAQFTHSFDYGETAESREEGLKALIRYAAEREGR
;
A
#
# COMPACT_ATOMS: atom_id res chain seq x y z
N MET A 1 13.29 23.36 1.01
CA MET A 1 13.77 22.42 -0.01
C MET A 1 15.04 23.00 -0.58
N SER A 2 16.10 22.19 -0.72
CA SER A 2 17.37 22.62 -1.28
C SER A 2 17.23 22.98 -2.77
N GLU A 3 18.18 23.79 -3.28
CA GLU A 3 18.23 24.16 -4.69
C GLU A 3 18.47 22.94 -5.60
N ASP A 4 19.28 21.98 -5.14
CA ASP A 4 19.57 20.75 -5.86
C ASP A 4 18.32 19.85 -6.00
N THR A 5 17.54 19.69 -4.94
CA THR A 5 16.29 18.92 -4.96
C THR A 5 15.27 19.55 -5.91
N ARG A 6 15.18 20.89 -5.91
CA ARG A 6 14.32 21.64 -6.83
C ARG A 6 14.73 21.40 -8.28
N ALA A 7 16.02 21.59 -8.60
CA ALA A 7 16.54 21.44 -9.95
C ALA A 7 16.39 20.00 -10.47
N LEU A 8 16.51 19.00 -9.58
CA LEU A 8 16.26 17.61 -9.93
C LEU A 8 14.79 17.34 -10.28
N LEU A 9 13.86 17.83 -9.46
CA LEU A 9 12.42 17.71 -9.75
C LEU A 9 12.03 18.43 -11.06
N GLU A 10 12.57 19.62 -11.31
CA GLU A 10 12.30 20.37 -12.55
C GLU A 10 12.84 19.67 -13.81
N ARG A 11 13.96 18.94 -13.69
CA ARG A 11 14.62 18.27 -14.82
C ARG A 11 14.16 16.84 -15.06
N VAL A 12 13.95 16.08 -13.99
CA VAL A 12 13.71 14.62 -14.04
C VAL A 12 12.30 14.26 -13.57
N GLY A 13 11.71 15.07 -12.67
CA GLY A 13 10.42 14.76 -12.05
C GLY A 13 10.47 13.51 -11.17
N VAL A 14 9.35 12.82 -11.08
CA VAL A 14 9.16 11.52 -10.43
C VAL A 14 8.44 10.57 -11.41
N PRO A 15 8.53 9.24 -11.25
CA PRO A 15 7.75 8.31 -12.05
C PRO A 15 6.25 8.62 -11.98
N LEU A 16 5.53 8.56 -13.10
CA LEU A 16 4.08 8.88 -13.09
C LEU A 16 3.29 7.91 -12.22
N HIS A 17 3.62 6.62 -12.30
CA HIS A 17 2.95 5.57 -11.56
C HIS A 17 3.89 4.37 -11.37
N VAL A 18 3.90 3.80 -10.16
CA VAL A 18 4.52 2.50 -9.82
C VAL A 18 3.49 1.74 -8.98
N ALA A 19 2.61 1.00 -9.65
CA ALA A 19 1.45 0.40 -9.03
C ALA A 19 1.83 -0.73 -8.04
N PRO A 20 1.10 -0.88 -6.92
CA PRO A 20 0.11 0.05 -6.36
C PRO A 20 0.73 1.17 -5.50
N TYR A 21 2.05 1.14 -5.29
CA TYR A 21 2.72 1.89 -4.22
C TYR A 21 2.90 3.38 -4.46
N PHE A 22 2.90 3.87 -5.70
CA PHE A 22 3.10 5.30 -5.96
C PHE A 22 2.32 5.80 -7.17
N THR A 23 1.69 6.97 -7.01
CA THR A 23 1.12 7.77 -8.08
C THR A 23 1.60 9.22 -7.92
N ALA A 24 2.16 9.80 -8.98
CA ALA A 24 2.63 11.18 -8.96
C ALA A 24 1.47 12.17 -8.76
N ALA A 25 1.78 13.33 -8.18
CA ALA A 25 0.85 14.44 -8.08
C ALA A 25 0.43 14.91 -9.47
N GLY A 26 -0.87 15.18 -9.66
CA GLY A 26 -1.40 15.73 -10.91
C GLY A 26 -1.12 17.23 -11.04
N GLU A 27 -1.22 17.77 -12.26
CA GLU A 27 -1.02 19.21 -12.51
C GLU A 27 -2.00 20.12 -11.75
N ALA A 28 -3.20 19.61 -11.44
CA ALA A 28 -4.22 20.32 -10.67
C ALA A 28 -4.05 20.17 -9.15
N ASP A 29 -3.14 19.32 -8.69
CA ASP A 29 -2.87 19.16 -7.26
C ASP A 29 -2.14 20.39 -6.71
N GLY A 30 -2.44 20.75 -5.46
CA GLY A 30 -1.66 21.77 -4.76
C GLY A 30 -0.19 21.36 -4.65
N LEU A 31 0.72 22.26 -5.03
CA LEU A 31 2.17 22.03 -5.02
C LEU A 31 2.70 21.67 -3.63
N THR A 32 2.13 22.29 -2.59
CA THR A 32 2.47 21.99 -1.20
C THR A 32 1.35 21.21 -0.52
N LEU A 33 1.69 20.51 0.55
CA LEU A 33 0.69 19.82 1.39
C LEU A 33 -0.40 20.79 1.89
N GLY A 34 -0.05 22.02 2.26
CA GLY A 34 -1.00 23.03 2.70
C GLY A 34 -1.96 23.49 1.59
N MET A 35 -1.47 23.67 0.37
CA MET A 35 -2.33 24.00 -0.77
C MET A 35 -3.29 22.84 -1.09
N PHE A 36 -2.76 21.62 -1.14
CA PHE A 36 -3.57 20.43 -1.37
C PHE A 36 -4.65 20.27 -0.29
N ALA A 37 -4.27 20.34 0.98
CA ALA A 37 -5.18 20.22 2.12
C ALA A 37 -6.26 21.30 2.08
N GLY A 38 -5.88 22.56 1.80
CA GLY A 38 -6.82 23.67 1.66
C GLY A 38 -7.85 23.47 0.54
N HIS A 39 -7.44 22.95 -0.62
CA HIS A 39 -8.35 22.63 -1.72
C HIS A 39 -9.34 21.50 -1.38
N HIS A 40 -8.94 20.57 -0.50
CA HIS A 40 -9.74 19.41 -0.10
C HIS A 40 -10.43 19.57 1.26
N GLY A 41 -10.33 20.73 1.90
CA GLY A 41 -10.92 20.98 3.22
C GLY A 41 -10.32 20.14 4.35
N GLN A 42 -9.09 19.65 4.18
CA GLN A 42 -8.36 18.83 5.15
C GLN A 42 -7.40 19.69 5.98
N ARG A 43 -6.98 19.19 7.14
CA ARG A 43 -5.95 19.84 7.96
C ARG A 43 -4.59 19.20 7.71
N VAL A 44 -3.55 20.03 7.83
CA VAL A 44 -2.16 19.63 7.80
C VAL A 44 -1.43 20.30 8.95
N ASP A 45 -0.42 19.63 9.51
CA ASP A 45 0.51 20.24 10.45
C ASP A 45 1.20 21.46 9.79
N GLU A 46 1.16 22.62 10.44
CA GLU A 46 1.77 23.86 9.94
C GLU A 46 3.26 23.70 9.62
N ARG A 47 3.97 22.80 10.33
CA ARG A 47 5.39 22.49 10.11
C ARG A 47 5.62 21.79 8.77
N GLN A 48 4.59 21.11 8.25
CA GLN A 48 4.61 20.33 7.01
C GLN A 48 3.87 21.03 5.86
N ALA A 49 3.08 22.07 6.15
CA ALA A 49 2.24 22.76 5.15
C ALA A 49 3.02 23.27 3.91
N ASN A 50 4.30 23.61 4.08
CA ASN A 50 5.17 24.10 3.00
C ASN A 50 6.02 23.00 2.34
N TRP A 51 5.86 21.74 2.73
CA TRP A 51 6.55 20.62 2.09
C TRP A 51 5.98 20.40 0.68
N VAL A 52 6.86 20.08 -0.26
CA VAL A 52 6.47 19.89 -1.67
C VAL A 52 5.84 18.50 -1.80
N ARG A 53 4.57 18.44 -2.21
CA ARG A 53 3.87 17.18 -2.45
C ARG A 53 4.27 16.65 -3.82
N VAL A 54 4.82 15.43 -3.86
CA VAL A 54 5.26 14.79 -5.11
C VAL A 54 4.32 13.68 -5.58
N GLY A 55 3.49 13.13 -4.69
CA GLY A 55 2.52 12.11 -5.05
C GLY A 55 1.78 11.51 -3.86
N THR A 56 1.33 10.28 -4.01
CA THR A 56 0.59 9.52 -3.01
C THR A 56 0.86 8.03 -3.15
N ASP A 57 0.76 7.29 -2.05
CA ASP A 57 0.71 5.83 -2.02
C ASP A 57 -0.72 5.28 -1.83
N GLY A 58 -1.74 6.11 -2.08
CA GLY A 58 -3.16 5.75 -2.00
C GLY A 58 -3.87 6.29 -0.76
N LEU A 59 -3.16 6.46 0.36
CA LEU A 59 -3.70 7.13 1.55
C LEU A 59 -2.78 8.23 2.07
N ALA A 60 -1.48 7.99 2.15
CA ALA A 60 -0.52 9.03 2.52
C ALA A 60 -0.15 9.88 1.31
N HIS A 61 0.23 11.12 1.58
CA HIS A 61 0.87 12.00 0.62
C HIS A 61 2.38 11.83 0.72
N ILE A 62 3.01 11.57 -0.41
CA ILE A 62 4.46 11.54 -0.49
C ILE A 62 4.93 12.98 -0.72
N ALA A 63 5.75 13.48 0.19
CA ALA A 63 6.19 14.87 0.20
C ALA A 63 7.67 15.00 0.55
N VAL A 64 8.27 16.09 0.08
CA VAL A 64 9.68 16.43 0.29
C VAL A 64 9.78 17.56 1.32
N GLY A 65 10.46 17.25 2.41
CA GLY A 65 10.74 18.16 3.52
C GLY A 65 11.67 19.31 3.14
N GLN A 66 11.89 20.22 4.09
CA GLN A 66 12.79 21.35 3.86
C GLN A 66 14.26 20.93 3.72
N ASP A 67 14.62 19.87 4.44
CA ASP A 67 15.90 19.15 4.44
C ASP A 67 16.12 18.27 3.21
N GLY A 68 15.11 18.08 2.36
CA GLY A 68 15.17 17.26 1.16
C GLY A 68 14.77 15.80 1.37
N VAL A 69 14.45 15.41 2.61
CA VAL A 69 14.00 14.06 2.96
C VAL A 69 12.60 13.82 2.41
N VAL A 70 12.35 12.61 1.92
CA VAL A 70 11.04 12.17 1.44
C VAL A 70 10.29 11.49 2.58
N GLN A 71 9.06 11.92 2.80
CA GLN A 71 8.18 11.45 3.88
C GLN A 71 6.80 11.10 3.33
N ALA A 72 6.17 10.07 3.89
CA ALA A 72 4.77 9.77 3.71
C ALA A 72 4.00 10.44 4.84
N VAL A 73 3.10 11.36 4.48
CA VAL A 73 2.35 12.21 5.41
C VAL A 73 0.87 11.89 5.30
N PHE A 74 0.28 11.50 6.42
CA PHE A 74 -1.17 11.35 6.53
C PHE A 74 -1.79 12.67 6.98
N LEU A 75 -2.70 13.23 6.17
CA LEU A 75 -3.45 14.42 6.56
C LEU A 75 -4.49 14.06 7.63
N ASP A 76 -4.92 15.07 8.39
CA ASP A 76 -5.84 14.92 9.52
C ASP A 76 -5.39 13.94 10.62
N ASP A 77 -4.08 13.65 10.69
CA ASP A 77 -3.45 12.78 11.70
C ASP A 77 -4.09 11.37 11.80
N VAL A 78 -4.59 10.83 10.68
CA VAL A 78 -5.23 9.50 10.65
C VAL A 78 -4.26 8.35 10.94
N ALA A 79 -2.96 8.58 10.76
CA ALA A 79 -1.88 7.64 11.08
C ALA A 79 -0.55 8.41 11.24
N PRO A 80 0.45 7.85 11.94
CA PRO A 80 1.77 8.45 12.02
C PRO A 80 2.44 8.47 10.64
N GLY A 81 3.15 9.56 10.33
CA GLY A 81 3.97 9.66 9.12
C GLY A 81 5.11 8.63 9.08
N MET A 82 5.59 8.33 7.88
CA MET A 82 6.68 7.36 7.68
C MET A 82 7.84 8.02 6.93
N PHE A 83 9.07 7.74 7.37
CA PHE A 83 10.26 8.03 6.57
C PHE A 83 10.20 7.18 5.30
N VAL A 84 10.35 7.83 4.14
CA VAL A 84 10.33 7.16 2.84
C VAL A 84 11.75 7.01 2.34
N SER A 85 12.44 8.11 2.07
CA SER A 85 13.77 8.09 1.50
C SER A 85 14.61 9.27 1.94
N SER A 86 15.93 9.06 1.99
CA SER A 86 16.92 10.08 2.36
C SER A 86 16.85 11.33 1.46
N ASP A 87 16.58 11.13 0.17
CA ASP A 87 16.34 12.21 -0.79
C ASP A 87 15.50 11.75 -2.00
N ILE A 88 15.12 12.70 -2.84
CA ILE A 88 14.29 12.45 -4.03
C ILE A 88 15.00 11.63 -5.13
N SER A 89 16.33 11.71 -5.22
CA SER A 89 17.11 10.94 -6.18
C SER A 89 17.09 9.46 -5.81
N SER A 90 17.36 9.17 -4.54
CA SER A 90 17.28 7.82 -3.95
C SER A 90 15.85 7.28 -4.09
N PHE A 91 14.84 8.07 -3.78
CA PHE A 91 13.43 7.70 -3.96
C PHE A 91 13.11 7.29 -5.41
N ASN A 92 13.48 8.12 -6.39
CA ASN A 92 13.24 7.85 -7.81
C ASN A 92 13.94 6.58 -8.30
N GLN A 93 15.19 6.35 -7.86
CA GLN A 93 15.94 5.15 -8.21
C GLN A 93 15.30 3.90 -7.60
N CYS A 94 14.88 3.98 -6.33
CA CYS A 94 14.17 2.90 -5.65
C CYS A 94 12.82 2.59 -6.32
N LEU A 95 12.04 3.59 -6.73
CA LEU A 95 10.80 3.40 -7.49
C LEU A 95 11.05 2.71 -8.84
N ALA A 96 12.10 3.09 -9.57
CA ALA A 96 12.45 2.44 -10.83
C ALA A 96 12.86 0.97 -10.66
N VAL A 97 13.59 0.66 -9.57
CA VAL A 97 13.92 -0.73 -9.22
C VAL A 97 12.66 -1.50 -8.84
N LEU A 98 11.77 -0.92 -8.04
CA LEU A 98 10.51 -1.52 -7.62
C LEU A 98 9.65 -1.90 -8.85
N ASP A 99 9.37 -0.95 -9.74
CA ASP A 99 8.57 -1.17 -10.96
C ASP A 99 9.09 -2.34 -11.81
N ARG A 100 10.40 -2.30 -12.10
CA ARG A 100 11.07 -3.35 -12.88
C ARG A 100 10.98 -4.72 -12.19
N ARG A 101 11.16 -4.77 -10.86
CA ARG A 101 11.22 -6.05 -10.12
C ARG A 101 9.84 -6.63 -9.84
N LEU A 102 8.82 -5.81 -9.60
CA LEU A 102 7.43 -6.25 -9.49
C LEU A 102 6.96 -6.93 -10.78
N SER A 103 7.35 -6.39 -11.95
CA SER A 103 7.06 -7.02 -13.25
C SER A 103 7.67 -8.42 -13.37
N VAL A 104 8.89 -8.63 -12.87
CA VAL A 104 9.55 -9.95 -12.86
C VAL A 104 8.87 -10.90 -11.88
N ILE A 105 8.49 -10.41 -10.69
CA ILE A 105 7.77 -11.18 -9.68
C ILE A 105 6.42 -11.67 -10.23
N ALA A 106 5.63 -10.77 -10.82
CA ALA A 106 4.33 -11.10 -11.40
C ALA A 106 4.44 -12.06 -12.60
N GLY A 107 5.54 -12.00 -13.35
CA GLY A 107 5.81 -12.92 -14.46
C GLY A 107 6.43 -14.27 -14.06
N SER A 108 6.72 -14.49 -12.77
CA SER A 108 7.38 -15.72 -12.31
C SER A 108 6.42 -16.92 -12.35
N THR A 109 6.88 -18.04 -12.89
CA THR A 109 6.08 -19.28 -13.02
C THR A 109 6.21 -20.21 -11.81
N ASP A 110 7.13 -19.92 -10.89
CA ASP A 110 7.34 -20.68 -9.67
C ASP A 110 7.78 -19.77 -8.52
N LEU A 111 7.68 -20.31 -7.29
CA LEU A 111 8.04 -19.60 -6.07
C LEU A 111 9.54 -19.28 -6.00
N ALA A 112 10.40 -20.11 -6.59
CA ALA A 112 11.85 -19.92 -6.52
C ALA A 112 12.30 -18.69 -7.31
N GLY A 113 11.74 -18.49 -8.50
CA GLY A 113 11.94 -17.33 -9.36
C GLY A 113 11.40 -16.06 -8.70
N GLY A 114 10.17 -16.09 -8.18
CA GLY A 114 9.58 -14.95 -7.46
C GLY A 114 10.42 -14.56 -6.24
N ALA A 115 10.85 -15.54 -5.43
CA ALA A 115 11.70 -15.31 -4.27
C ALA A 115 13.10 -14.78 -4.65
N ALA A 116 13.67 -15.20 -5.78
CA ALA A 116 14.93 -14.65 -6.28
C ALA A 116 14.80 -13.18 -6.69
N ALA A 117 13.76 -12.86 -7.46
CA ALA A 117 13.46 -11.49 -7.86
C ALA A 117 13.21 -10.58 -6.65
N PHE A 118 12.49 -11.07 -5.63
CA PHE A 118 12.30 -10.36 -4.37
C PHE A 118 13.60 -10.12 -3.60
N ARG A 119 14.49 -11.12 -3.52
CA ARG A 119 15.80 -10.95 -2.86
C ARG A 119 16.65 -9.89 -3.55
N GLU A 120 16.64 -9.87 -4.88
CA GLU A 120 17.35 -8.86 -5.67
C GLU A 120 16.75 -7.47 -5.47
N LEU A 121 15.41 -7.34 -5.48
CA LEU A 121 14.71 -6.10 -5.14
C LEU A 121 15.17 -5.58 -3.77
N ASN A 122 15.08 -6.40 -2.73
CA ASN A 122 15.46 -6.01 -1.37
C ASN A 122 16.93 -5.57 -1.28
N ALA A 123 17.85 -6.29 -1.93
CA ALA A 123 19.27 -5.96 -1.95
C ALA A 123 19.55 -4.63 -2.66
N GLU A 124 18.92 -4.39 -3.82
CA GLU A 124 19.10 -3.17 -4.59
C GLU A 124 18.56 -1.94 -3.85
N LEU A 125 17.35 -2.00 -3.29
CA LEU A 125 16.79 -0.88 -2.53
C LEU A 125 17.68 -0.50 -1.34
N ARG A 126 18.17 -1.49 -0.59
CA ARG A 126 19.08 -1.26 0.56
C ARG A 126 20.41 -0.65 0.15
N ASN A 127 20.90 -0.95 -1.05
CA ASN A 127 22.13 -0.37 -1.56
C ASN A 127 21.91 1.08 -2.04
N LEU A 128 20.73 1.38 -2.59
CA LEU A 128 20.38 2.72 -3.04
C LEU A 128 20.11 3.68 -1.88
N ASP A 129 19.40 3.24 -0.84
CA ASP A 129 18.99 4.09 0.27
C ASP A 129 19.05 3.35 1.62
N PRO A 130 20.25 3.16 2.21
CA PRO A 130 20.40 2.42 3.47
C PRO A 130 19.60 3.01 4.63
N GLU A 131 19.48 4.33 4.70
CA GLU A 131 18.79 5.07 5.78
C GLU A 131 17.30 4.71 5.84
N ALA A 132 16.66 4.50 4.68
CA ALA A 132 15.28 4.07 4.61
C ALA A 132 15.01 2.72 5.29
N PHE A 133 16.04 1.90 5.51
CA PHE A 133 15.94 0.58 6.14
C PHE A 133 16.40 0.54 7.59
N GLU A 134 16.76 1.69 8.20
CA GLU A 134 17.11 1.76 9.63
C GLU A 134 15.89 1.51 10.53
N GLY A 135 14.71 1.97 10.12
CA GLY A 135 13.45 1.75 10.83
C GLY A 135 12.59 0.67 10.19
N ARG A 136 12.08 -0.30 10.98
CA ARG A 136 11.21 -1.37 10.44
C ARG A 136 9.83 -0.91 9.99
N GLU A 137 9.36 0.22 10.51
CA GLU A 137 8.09 0.85 10.13
C GLU A 137 8.26 1.97 9.10
N ASN A 138 9.47 2.16 8.56
CA ASN A 138 9.67 3.04 7.41
C ASN A 138 8.93 2.48 6.18
N TRP A 139 8.73 3.34 5.20
CA TRP A 139 7.90 3.06 4.05
C TRP A 139 8.43 1.89 3.21
N TRP A 140 9.71 1.89 2.81
CA TRP A 140 10.29 0.82 1.99
C TRP A 140 10.27 -0.56 2.67
N PRO A 141 10.64 -0.70 3.96
CA PRO A 141 10.46 -1.95 4.68
C PRO A 141 9.00 -2.46 4.70
N ARG A 142 8.02 -1.56 4.81
CA ARG A 142 6.60 -1.93 4.73
C ARG A 142 6.20 -2.39 3.32
N VAL A 143 6.64 -1.69 2.27
CA VAL A 143 6.46 -2.13 0.88
C VAL A 143 7.06 -3.52 0.65
N LEU A 144 8.28 -3.78 1.15
CA LEU A 144 8.90 -5.11 1.02
C LEU A 144 8.18 -6.20 1.82
N ASP A 145 7.66 -5.88 3.00
CA ASP A 145 6.83 -6.81 3.78
C ASP A 145 5.60 -7.20 2.97
N ASP A 146 4.88 -6.23 2.41
CA ASP A 146 3.71 -6.44 1.58
C ASP A 146 3.99 -7.33 0.35
N VAL A 147 5.00 -6.99 -0.45
CA VAL A 147 5.43 -7.81 -1.62
C VAL A 147 5.78 -9.24 -1.19
N ARG A 148 6.46 -9.41 -0.06
CA ARG A 148 6.84 -10.74 0.46
C ARG A 148 5.62 -11.55 0.90
N HIS A 149 4.63 -10.92 1.51
CA HIS A 149 3.47 -11.60 2.05
C HIS A 149 2.60 -12.19 0.94
N THR A 150 2.33 -11.42 -0.11
CA THR A 150 1.57 -11.88 -1.29
C THR A 150 2.34 -12.92 -2.11
N LEU A 151 3.66 -12.92 -2.05
CA LEU A 151 4.51 -13.95 -2.65
C LEU A 151 4.48 -15.29 -1.92
N ASN A 152 4.48 -15.27 -0.59
CA ASN A 152 4.73 -16.47 0.20
C ASN A 152 3.47 -17.26 0.54
N ILE A 153 2.33 -16.59 0.75
CA ILE A 153 1.10 -17.24 1.17
C ILE A 153 -0.11 -16.67 0.44
N GLY A 154 -1.01 -17.55 0.00
CA GLY A 154 -2.35 -17.15 -0.40
C GLY A 154 -3.20 -16.98 0.86
N PHE A 155 -3.81 -15.81 1.02
CA PHE A 155 -4.89 -15.57 1.97
C PHE A 155 -6.12 -15.04 1.24
N SER A 156 -7.28 -15.31 1.81
CA SER A 156 -8.57 -15.01 1.17
C SER A 156 -9.41 -14.01 1.94
N ALA A 157 -10.35 -13.40 1.23
CA ALA A 157 -11.43 -12.59 1.79
C ALA A 157 -12.77 -13.03 1.20
N ALA A 158 -13.87 -12.69 1.88
CA ALA A 158 -15.22 -12.95 1.42
C ALA A 158 -16.14 -11.76 1.72
N PHE A 159 -16.85 -11.28 0.70
CA PHE A 159 -17.80 -10.17 0.83
C PHE A 159 -19.23 -10.70 0.68
N GLU A 160 -20.09 -10.43 1.65
CA GLU A 160 -21.54 -10.62 1.57
C GLU A 160 -22.17 -9.30 1.09
N TYR A 161 -22.92 -9.32 -0.01
CA TYR A 161 -23.64 -8.16 -0.52
C TYR A 161 -25.08 -8.50 -0.94
N VAL A 162 -25.92 -7.48 -1.10
CA VAL A 162 -27.29 -7.62 -1.60
C VAL A 162 -27.35 -7.19 -3.07
N ASP A 163 -27.71 -8.10 -3.96
CA ASP A 163 -27.84 -7.82 -5.39
C ASP A 163 -29.11 -7.00 -5.73
N GLU A 164 -29.28 -6.65 -7.00
CA GLU A 164 -30.43 -5.87 -7.48
C GLU A 164 -31.79 -6.57 -7.24
N SER A 165 -31.80 -7.89 -7.11
CA SER A 165 -33.00 -8.67 -6.82
C SER A 165 -33.35 -8.71 -5.32
N GLY A 166 -32.49 -8.13 -4.47
CA GLY A 166 -32.62 -8.15 -3.02
C GLY A 166 -32.10 -9.45 -2.39
N GLN A 167 -31.43 -10.32 -3.16
CA GLN A 167 -30.85 -11.55 -2.64
C GLN A 167 -29.44 -11.33 -2.09
N ARG A 168 -29.09 -12.10 -1.06
CA ARG A 168 -27.74 -12.09 -0.50
C ARG A 168 -26.83 -12.99 -1.33
N GLN A 169 -25.71 -12.43 -1.76
CA GLN A 169 -24.65 -13.13 -2.47
C GLN A 169 -23.37 -13.08 -1.66
N ILE A 170 -22.51 -14.09 -1.84
CA ILE A 170 -21.16 -14.12 -1.26
C ILE A 170 -20.16 -14.32 -2.39
N VAL A 171 -19.13 -13.48 -2.42
CA VAL A 171 -18.00 -13.59 -3.34
C VAL A 171 -16.73 -13.74 -2.52
N THR A 172 -15.84 -14.63 -2.97
CA THR A 172 -14.55 -14.93 -2.34
C THR A 172 -13.47 -14.91 -3.40
N ASP A 173 -12.31 -14.34 -3.08
CA ASP A 173 -11.07 -14.47 -3.85
C ASP A 173 -9.89 -14.58 -2.88
N ALA A 174 -8.73 -14.96 -3.39
CA ALA A 174 -7.49 -15.11 -2.67
C ALA A 174 -6.34 -14.40 -3.40
N THR A 175 -5.43 -13.81 -2.65
CA THR A 175 -4.20 -13.28 -3.23
C THR A 175 -3.22 -14.40 -3.61
N GLY A 176 -2.17 -14.02 -4.33
CA GLY A 176 -1.07 -14.89 -4.70
C GLY A 176 0.08 -14.06 -5.31
N PRO A 177 1.15 -14.71 -5.78
CA PRO A 177 2.34 -14.04 -6.29
C PRO A 177 2.00 -12.98 -7.35
N GLY A 178 2.33 -11.71 -7.06
CA GLY A 178 2.09 -10.58 -7.96
C GLY A 178 0.62 -10.18 -8.17
N ARG A 179 -0.32 -10.75 -7.41
CA ARG A 179 -1.73 -10.33 -7.39
C ARG A 179 -1.94 -9.24 -6.32
N LEU A 180 -3.01 -8.46 -6.51
CA LEU A 180 -3.52 -7.54 -5.48
C LEU A 180 -4.04 -8.29 -4.25
N HIS A 181 -4.39 -7.55 -3.20
CA HIS A 181 -4.99 -8.12 -1.99
C HIS A 181 -6.39 -8.68 -2.33
N PRO A 182 -6.87 -9.74 -1.63
CA PRO A 182 -8.15 -10.35 -1.96
C PRO A 182 -9.32 -9.37 -1.86
N GLU A 183 -9.27 -8.40 -0.95
CA GLU A 183 -10.28 -7.34 -0.81
C GLU A 183 -10.38 -6.48 -2.08
N GLU A 184 -9.25 -6.11 -2.67
CA GLU A 184 -9.19 -5.31 -3.89
C GLU A 184 -9.68 -6.10 -5.11
N LEU A 185 -9.30 -7.39 -5.20
CA LEU A 185 -9.74 -8.27 -6.27
C LEU A 185 -11.25 -8.46 -6.27
N ILE A 186 -11.83 -8.74 -5.09
CA ILE A 186 -13.27 -8.88 -4.92
C ILE A 186 -13.97 -7.56 -5.24
N TRP A 187 -13.43 -6.42 -4.76
CA TRP A 187 -14.06 -5.13 -5.00
C TRP A 187 -14.05 -4.75 -6.49
N GLN A 188 -12.94 -4.95 -7.20
CA GLN A 188 -12.87 -4.74 -8.65
C GLN A 188 -13.91 -5.60 -9.39
N GLN A 189 -14.09 -6.85 -8.98
CA GLN A 189 -15.12 -7.72 -9.54
C GLN A 189 -16.53 -7.17 -9.29
N LEU A 190 -16.84 -6.77 -8.06
CA LEU A 190 -18.16 -6.26 -7.67
C LEU A 190 -18.49 -4.93 -8.38
N GLN A 191 -17.51 -4.03 -8.51
CA GLN A 191 -17.66 -2.81 -9.30
C GLN A 191 -17.97 -3.10 -10.77
N GLY A 192 -17.30 -4.11 -11.35
CA GLY A 192 -17.59 -4.58 -12.71
C GLY A 192 -19.01 -5.14 -12.88
N GLN A 193 -19.67 -5.52 -11.78
CA GLN A 193 -21.05 -5.99 -11.72
C GLN A 193 -22.06 -4.88 -11.34
N GLY A 194 -21.60 -3.64 -11.17
CA GLY A 194 -22.44 -2.51 -10.78
C GLY A 194 -22.84 -2.50 -9.30
N VAL A 195 -22.21 -3.31 -8.45
CA VAL A 195 -22.47 -3.32 -7.01
C VAL A 195 -21.85 -2.07 -6.38
N THR A 196 -22.65 -1.35 -5.61
CA THR A 196 -22.25 -0.16 -4.85
C THR A 196 -21.84 -0.53 -3.42
N GLY A 197 -21.03 0.32 -2.77
CA GLY A 197 -20.54 0.05 -1.42
C GLY A 197 -21.64 -0.16 -0.37
N ASP A 198 -22.76 0.56 -0.49
CA ASP A 198 -23.93 0.44 0.40
C ASP A 198 -24.64 -0.93 0.32
N GLN A 199 -24.39 -1.69 -0.76
CA GLN A 199 -24.92 -3.04 -0.91
C GLN A 199 -24.12 -4.07 -0.13
N VAL A 200 -22.86 -3.79 0.20
CA VAL A 200 -22.00 -4.68 0.98
C VAL A 200 -22.43 -4.68 2.44
N ARG A 201 -22.66 -5.87 3.00
CA ARG A 201 -23.18 -6.07 4.37
C ARG A 201 -22.16 -6.65 5.31
N ARG A 202 -21.28 -7.51 4.82
CA ARG A 202 -20.23 -8.12 5.62
C ARG A 202 -18.97 -8.32 4.81
N VAL A 203 -17.85 -8.07 5.46
CA VAL A 203 -16.52 -8.35 4.96
C VAL A 203 -15.84 -9.26 5.96
N TYR A 204 -15.41 -10.42 5.48
CA TYR A 204 -14.57 -11.34 6.22
C TYR A 204 -13.20 -11.42 5.54
N CYS A 205 -12.13 -11.29 6.31
CA CYS A 205 -10.76 -11.50 5.81
C CYS A 205 -10.08 -12.61 6.63
N GLU A 206 -9.37 -13.53 6.00
CA GLU A 206 -8.60 -14.52 6.78
C GLU A 206 -7.52 -13.84 7.62
N LEU A 207 -6.77 -12.94 6.99
CA LEU A 207 -5.83 -12.03 7.65
C LEU A 207 -6.49 -10.65 7.76
N GLU A 208 -6.34 -9.98 8.90
CA GLU A 208 -6.88 -8.64 9.12
C GLU A 208 -6.50 -7.68 7.99
N ALA A 209 -7.46 -6.87 7.56
CA ALA A 209 -7.30 -5.94 6.44
C ALA A 209 -6.16 -4.96 6.69
N CYS A 210 -5.30 -4.78 5.69
CA CYS A 210 -4.03 -4.11 5.90
C CYS A 210 -4.14 -2.57 6.01
N MET A 211 -3.15 -1.95 6.66
CA MET A 211 -2.85 -0.51 6.61
C MET A 211 -1.47 -0.26 5.97
N MET A 212 -1.15 -1.01 4.92
CA MET A 212 0.14 -0.98 4.23
C MET A 212 0.13 0.01 3.05
N PRO A 213 1.28 0.64 2.73
CA PRO A 213 1.42 1.50 1.56
C PRO A 213 0.90 0.86 0.28
N GLY A 214 0.24 1.62 -0.59
CA GLY A 214 -0.33 1.16 -1.84
C GLY A 214 -1.73 0.55 -1.73
N HIS A 215 -2.05 -0.07 -0.58
CA HIS A 215 -3.26 -0.88 -0.44
C HIS A 215 -4.28 -0.28 0.52
N TYR A 216 -3.90 -0.04 1.78
CA TYR A 216 -4.78 0.53 2.82
C TYR A 216 -6.19 -0.06 2.88
N CYS A 217 -6.29 -1.39 2.81
CA CYS A 217 -7.54 -2.14 2.73
C CYS A 217 -8.53 -1.79 3.83
N ALA A 218 -8.06 -1.67 5.07
CA ALA A 218 -8.93 -1.26 6.18
C ALA A 218 -9.52 0.14 5.98
N ALA A 219 -8.72 1.10 5.50
CA ALA A 219 -9.14 2.49 5.36
C ALA A 219 -10.13 2.70 4.21
N TRP A 220 -9.84 2.18 3.01
CA TRP A 220 -10.75 2.39 1.89
C TRP A 220 -12.04 1.60 2.05
N MET A 221 -11.99 0.39 2.62
CA MET A 221 -13.21 -0.38 2.88
C MET A 221 -14.10 0.29 3.91
N ALA A 222 -13.53 0.85 4.99
CA ALA A 222 -14.31 1.58 5.98
C ALA A 222 -14.99 2.83 5.39
N ARG A 223 -14.36 3.48 4.41
CA ARG A 223 -14.94 4.61 3.67
C ARG A 223 -16.02 4.18 2.69
N GLU A 224 -15.80 3.08 1.97
CA GLU A 224 -16.68 2.62 0.89
C GLU A 224 -17.90 1.85 1.42
N PHE A 225 -17.71 1.01 2.43
CA PHE A 225 -18.72 0.08 2.95
C PHE A 225 -19.26 0.55 4.31
N THR A 226 -19.87 1.73 4.32
CA THR A 226 -20.27 2.45 5.54
C THR A 226 -21.21 1.68 6.48
N GLY A 227 -21.97 0.71 5.95
CA GLY A 227 -22.90 -0.14 6.71
C GLY A 227 -22.45 -1.59 6.93
N ALA A 228 -21.23 -1.95 6.51
CA ALA A 228 -20.76 -3.34 6.57
C ALA A 228 -20.19 -3.73 7.93
N GLN A 229 -20.32 -5.00 8.29
CA GLN A 229 -19.62 -5.60 9.43
C GLN A 229 -18.28 -6.18 8.97
N PHE A 230 -17.19 -5.82 9.65
CA PHE A 230 -15.84 -6.32 9.37
C PHE A 230 -15.44 -7.38 10.40
N THR A 231 -14.89 -8.49 9.93
CA THR A 231 -14.41 -9.58 10.77
C THR A 231 -13.16 -10.21 10.17
N HIS A 232 -12.31 -10.80 11.01
CA HIS A 232 -11.13 -11.53 10.56
C HIS A 232 -10.79 -12.71 11.47
N SER A 233 -9.94 -13.62 10.98
CA SER A 233 -9.48 -14.79 11.74
C SER A 233 -8.12 -14.60 12.40
N PHE A 234 -7.19 -13.92 11.73
CA PHE A 234 -5.83 -13.68 12.22
C PHE A 234 -5.53 -12.19 12.23
N ASP A 235 -5.05 -11.69 13.37
CA ASP A 235 -4.62 -10.30 13.50
C ASP A 235 -3.39 -10.06 12.62
N TYR A 236 -3.35 -8.91 11.93
CA TYR A 236 -2.19 -8.44 11.19
C TYR A 236 -1.49 -7.33 11.98
N GLY A 237 -2.29 -6.46 12.61
CA GLY A 237 -1.83 -5.39 13.47
C GLY A 237 -0.99 -4.32 12.76
N GLU A 238 -0.38 -3.47 13.58
CA GLU A 238 0.22 -2.20 13.14
C GLU A 238 1.76 -2.26 13.05
N THR A 239 2.40 -3.28 13.63
CA THR A 239 3.86 -3.39 13.72
C THR A 239 4.41 -4.54 12.89
N ALA A 240 5.68 -4.48 12.50
CA ALA A 240 6.33 -5.54 11.75
C ALA A 240 6.32 -6.87 12.52
N GLU A 241 6.38 -6.80 13.85
CA GLU A 241 6.27 -7.97 14.71
C GLU A 241 4.87 -8.58 14.66
N SER A 242 3.81 -7.77 14.86
CA SER A 242 2.43 -8.27 14.81
C SER A 242 2.09 -8.86 13.44
N ARG A 243 2.56 -8.22 12.35
CA ARG A 243 2.34 -8.71 10.98
C ARG A 243 2.96 -10.08 10.79
N GLU A 244 4.20 -10.26 11.22
CA GLU A 244 4.89 -11.53 11.12
C GLU A 244 4.25 -12.62 12.01
N GLU A 245 3.76 -12.26 13.20
CA GLU A 245 3.01 -13.18 14.07
C GLU A 245 1.69 -13.63 13.43
N GLY A 246 0.93 -12.70 12.85
CA GLY A 246 -0.29 -12.95 12.11
C GLY A 246 -0.09 -13.91 10.95
N LEU A 247 0.91 -13.64 10.10
CA LEU A 247 1.28 -14.53 9.00
C LEU A 247 1.68 -15.92 9.48
N LYS A 248 2.49 -16.01 10.55
CA LYS A 248 2.87 -17.32 11.12
C LYS A 248 1.66 -18.10 11.63
N ALA A 249 0.69 -17.42 12.26
CA ALA A 249 -0.53 -18.05 12.72
C ALA A 249 -1.35 -18.60 11.55
N LEU A 250 -1.51 -17.80 10.50
CA LEU A 250 -2.19 -18.20 9.26
C LEU A 250 -1.49 -19.37 8.57
N ILE A 251 -0.16 -19.35 8.44
CA ILE A 251 0.62 -20.45 7.85
C ILE A 251 0.40 -21.77 8.61
N ARG A 252 0.46 -21.71 9.95
CA ARG A 252 0.21 -22.90 10.78
C ARG A 252 -1.20 -23.45 10.55
N TYR A 253 -2.18 -22.56 10.51
CA TYR A 253 -3.57 -22.95 10.25
C TYR A 253 -3.77 -23.57 8.87
N ALA A 254 -3.16 -23.01 7.83
CA ALA A 254 -3.22 -23.56 6.47
C ALA A 254 -2.60 -24.97 6.41
N ALA A 255 -1.41 -25.14 6.99
CA ALA A 255 -0.72 -26.44 7.03
C ALA A 255 -1.53 -27.53 7.77
N GLU A 256 -2.21 -27.17 8.87
CA GLU A 256 -3.06 -28.09 9.62
C GLU A 256 -4.30 -28.55 8.82
N ARG A 257 -4.76 -27.75 7.85
CA ARG A 257 -5.90 -28.06 6.99
C ARG A 257 -5.52 -28.91 5.78
N GLU A 258 -4.36 -28.68 5.19
CA GLU A 258 -3.86 -29.50 4.07
C GLU A 258 -3.44 -30.90 4.50
N GLY A 259 -3.07 -31.08 5.78
CA GLY A 259 -2.76 -32.38 6.36
C GLY A 259 -3.98 -33.23 6.78
N ARG A 260 -5.21 -32.77 6.54
CA ARG A 260 -6.48 -33.48 6.83
C ARG A 260 -7.16 -33.93 5.55
#